data_AF-A0A7C2MGR5-F1
#
_entry.id   AF-A0A7C2MGR5-F1
#
_cell.length_a   1.000
_cell.length_b   1.000
_cell.length_c   1.000
_cell.angle_alpha   90.00
_cell.angle_beta   90.00
_cell.angle_gamma   90.00
#
_symmetry.space_group_name_H-M   'P 1'
#
loop_
_entity.id
_entity.type
_entity.pdbx_description
1 polymer ?
#
loop_
_entity_poly.entity_id
_entity_poly.type
_entity_poly.pdbx_seq_one_letter_code
_entity_poly.pdbx_strand_id
1 'polypeptide(L)' 'METRRETKDFLSRRLEEGKLDQAGWLELLARGFEGKLAELYEQFQQGECSLDYRAERLGVTTWDLYELIEQRGMRTTNV' A
#
# COMPACT_ATOMS: atom_id res chain seq x y z
N MET A 1 12.72 -7.15 11.89
CA MET A 1 11.58 -6.60 12.65
C MET A 1 11.42 -5.08 12.42
N GLU A 2 11.96 -4.52 11.33
CA GLU A 2 12.05 -3.07 11.09
C GLU A 2 10.84 -2.53 10.29
N THR A 3 10.29 -3.35 9.40
CA THR A 3 9.27 -2.99 8.40
C THR A 3 7.90 -2.57 8.95
N ARG A 4 7.51 -3.10 10.12
CA ARG A 4 6.22 -2.74 10.76
C ARG A 4 6.22 -1.31 11.31
N ARG A 5 7.37 -0.82 11.77
CA ARG A 5 7.48 0.52 12.34
C ARG A 5 7.41 1.57 11.23
N GLU A 6 8.15 1.35 10.15
CA GLU A 6 8.15 2.22 8.97
C GLU A 6 6.79 2.25 8.28
N THR A 7 6.11 1.10 8.18
CA THR A 7 4.76 1.02 7.62
C THR A 7 3.76 1.83 8.47
N LYS A 8 3.83 1.71 9.80
CA LYS A 8 2.95 2.47 10.69
C LYS A 8 3.20 3.98 10.57
N ASP A 9 4.46 4.39 10.52
CA ASP A 9 4.86 5.80 10.38
C ASP A 9 4.35 6.40 9.06
N PHE A 10 4.53 5.65 7.96
CA PHE A 10 3.98 6.02 6.64
C PHE A 10 2.47 6.19 6.68
N LEU A 11 1.75 5.20 7.22
CA LEU A 11 0.28 5.23 7.28
C LEU A 11 -0.23 6.37 8.18
N SER A 12 0.42 6.62 9.32
CA SER A 12 0.10 7.75 10.19
C SER A 12 0.31 9.09 9.49
N ARG A 13 1.42 9.27 8.77
CA ARG A 13 1.66 10.47 7.99
C ARG A 13 0.59 10.70 6.91
N ARG A 14 0.16 9.65 6.20
CA ARG A 14 -0.90 9.77 5.17
C ARG A 14 -2.28 10.08 5.76
N LEU A 15 -2.56 9.59 6.96
CA LEU A 15 -3.76 9.96 7.71
C LEU A 15 -3.74 11.47 8.06
N GLU A 16 -2.60 11.98 8.54
CA GLU A 16 -2.43 13.41 8.85
C GLU A 16 -2.49 14.31 7.61
N GLU A 17 -2.00 13.83 6.47
CA GLU A 17 -2.09 14.52 5.17
C GLU A 17 -3.49 14.47 4.53
N GLY A 18 -4.46 13.75 5.14
CA GLY A 18 -5.82 13.58 4.60
C GLY A 18 -5.88 12.76 3.30
N LYS A 19 -4.81 12.03 2.98
CA LYS A 19 -4.68 11.16 1.80
C LYS A 19 -5.15 9.73 2.07
N LEU A 20 -5.24 9.36 3.34
CA LEU A 20 -5.75 8.09 3.83
C LEU A 20 -6.86 8.37 4.84
N ASP A 21 -8.02 7.74 4.64
CA ASP A 21 -9.11 7.85 5.62
C ASP A 21 -8.83 6.99 6.86
N GLN A 22 -9.37 7.40 8.01
CA GLN A 22 -9.22 6.68 9.28
C GLN A 22 -9.69 5.21 9.19
N ALA A 23 -10.73 4.93 8.39
CA ALA A 23 -11.20 3.58 8.14
C ALA A 23 -10.17 2.74 7.36
N GLY A 24 -9.53 3.32 6.34
CA GLY A 24 -8.46 2.68 5.58
C GLY A 24 -7.23 2.41 6.45
N TRP A 25 -6.85 3.37 7.29
CA TRP A 25 -5.76 3.22 8.26
C TRP A 25 -5.99 2.07 9.25
N LEU A 26 -7.19 1.99 9.84
CA LEU A 26 -7.55 0.92 10.78
C LEU A 26 -7.59 -0.45 10.11
N GLU A 27 -8.15 -0.56 8.89
CA GLU A 27 -8.19 -1.83 8.17
C GLU A 27 -6.78 -2.36 7.85
N LEU A 28 -5.89 -1.47 7.41
CA LEU A 28 -4.50 -1.82 7.09
C LEU A 28 -3.68 -2.22 8.32
N LEU A 29 -3.95 -1.60 9.47
CA LEU A 29 -3.37 -2.02 10.75
C LEU A 29 -3.90 -3.35 11.24
N ALA A 30 -5.20 -3.61 11.07
CA ALA A 30 -5.86 -4.82 11.55
C ALA A 30 -5.52 -6.07 10.71
N ARG A 31 -5.48 -5.93 9.38
CA ARG A 31 -5.21 -7.06 8.45
C ARG A 31 -3.73 -7.33 8.19
N GLY A 32 -2.84 -6.42 8.58
CA GLY A 32 -1.43 -6.50 8.27
C GLY A 32 -1.13 -6.01 6.85
N PHE A 33 -0.91 -4.70 6.75
CA PHE A 33 -0.59 -3.98 5.52
C PHE A 33 0.45 -4.69 4.63
N GLU A 34 1.52 -5.23 5.22
CA GLU A 34 2.58 -5.89 4.45
C GLU A 34 2.11 -7.16 3.74
N GLY A 35 1.25 -7.95 4.37
CA GLY A 35 0.71 -9.18 3.77
C GLY A 35 -0.20 -8.86 2.59
N LYS A 36 -1.11 -7.90 2.78
CA LYS A 36 -2.03 -7.46 1.72
C LYS A 36 -1.29 -6.77 0.58
N LEU A 37 -0.24 -6.01 0.87
CA LEU A 37 0.59 -5.39 -0.16
C LEU A 37 1.37 -6.43 -0.97
N ALA A 38 1.94 -7.45 -0.32
CA ALA A 38 2.66 -8.53 -1.00
C ALA A 38 1.75 -9.36 -1.92
N GLU A 39 0.58 -9.77 -1.42
CA GLU A 39 -0.42 -10.49 -2.21
C GLU A 39 -0.86 -9.70 -3.45
N LEU A 40 -1.19 -8.42 -3.26
CA LEU A 40 -1.59 -7.55 -4.36
C LEU A 40 -0.43 -7.25 -5.33
N TYR A 41 0.81 -7.20 -4.85
CA TYR A 41 1.98 -7.03 -5.71
C TYR A 41 2.25 -8.27 -6.56
N GLU A 42 2.03 -9.46 -6.00
CA GLU A 42 2.12 -10.71 -6.76
C GLU A 42 1.05 -10.76 -7.87
N GLN A 43 -0.21 -10.46 -7.56
CA GLN A 43 -1.30 -10.37 -8.56
C GLN A 43 -1.00 -9.31 -9.64
N PHE A 44 -0.40 -8.18 -9.25
CA PHE A 44 0.04 -7.15 -10.21
C PHE A 44 1.10 -7.67 -11.18
N GLN A 45 2.12 -8.37 -10.65
CA GLN A 45 3.19 -8.95 -11.47
C GLN A 45 2.65 -10.01 -12.44
N GLN A 46 1.62 -10.74 -12.04
CA GLN A 46 0.92 -11.72 -12.89
C GLN A 46 -0.05 -11.08 -13.90
N GLY A 47 -0.26 -9.76 -13.84
CA GLY A 47 -1.21 -9.05 -14.71
C GLY A 47 -2.68 -9.28 -14.35
N GLU A 48 -2.96 -9.84 -13.17
CA GLU A 48 -4.31 -10.17 -12.71
C GLU A 48 -5.07 -8.95 -12.18
N CYS A 49 -4.38 -7.86 -11.83
CA CYS A 49 -4.98 -6.67 -11.25
C CYS A 49 -4.30 -5.37 -11.70
N SER A 50 -5.09 -4.33 -11.94
CA SER A 50 -4.61 -2.97 -12.20
C SER A 50 -4.10 -2.30 -10.92
N LEU A 51 -3.19 -1.32 -11.07
CA LEU A 51 -2.67 -0.54 -9.95
C LEU A 51 -3.78 0.18 -9.17
N ASP A 52 -4.81 0.67 -9.88
CA ASP A 52 -5.96 1.37 -9.29
C ASP A 52 -6.81 0.46 -8.40
N TYR A 53 -7.07 -0.78 -8.87
CA TYR A 53 -7.76 -1.81 -8.09
C TYR A 53 -6.99 -2.14 -6.79
N ARG A 54 -5.66 -2.17 -6.84
CA ARG A 54 -4.82 -2.43 -5.66
C ARG A 54 -4.91 -1.27 -4.65
N ALA A 55 -4.94 -0.04 -5.14
CA ALA A 55 -5.05 1.14 -4.30
C ALA A 55 -6.40 1.15 -3.55
N GLU A 56 -7.49 0.89 -4.26
CA GLU A 56 -8.83 0.75 -3.67
C GLU A 56 -8.86 -0.37 -2.61
N ARG A 57 -8.29 -1.54 -2.92
CA ARG A 57 -8.22 -2.67 -1.98
C ARG A 57 -7.40 -2.37 -0.73
N LEU A 58 -6.39 -1.52 -0.84
CA LEU A 58 -5.57 -1.06 0.28
C LEU A 58 -6.19 0.17 0.98
N GLY A 59 -7.26 0.75 0.45
CA GLY A 59 -7.87 1.96 1.00
C GLY A 59 -6.95 3.19 0.90
N VAL A 60 -5.97 3.16 0.00
CA VAL A 60 -5.01 4.24 -0.26
C VAL A 60 -5.24 4.80 -1.65
N THR A 61 -4.70 5.99 -1.95
CA THR A 61 -4.73 6.48 -3.33
C THR A 61 -3.72 5.74 -4.21
N THR A 62 -3.93 5.76 -5.53
CA THR A 62 -2.99 5.19 -6.50
C THR A 62 -1.60 5.84 -6.40
N TRP A 63 -1.54 7.12 -5.99
CA TRP A 63 -0.29 7.85 -5.70
C TRP A 63 0.41 7.33 -4.44
N ASP A 64 -0.33 7.09 -3.36
CA ASP A 64 0.23 6.51 -2.13
C ASP A 64 0.80 5.12 -2.41
N LEU A 65 0.07 4.30 -3.18
CA LEU A 65 0.55 2.99 -3.59
C LEU A 65 1.82 3.08 -4.44
N TYR A 66 1.91 4.07 -5.34
CA TYR A 66 3.11 4.31 -6.14
C TYR A 66 4.32 4.65 -5.27
N GLU A 67 4.18 5.61 -4.35
CA GLU A 67 5.25 5.97 -3.40
C GLU A 67 5.64 4.79 -2.49
N LEU A 68 4.68 3.98 -2.05
CA LEU A 68 4.93 2.80 -1.23
C LEU A 68 5.78 1.75 -1.96
N ILE A 69 5.49 1.53 -3.24
CA ILE A 69 6.21 0.58 -4.08
C ILE A 69 7.61 1.13 -4.38
N GLU A 70 7.72 2.43 -4.70
CA GLU A 70 8.99 3.10 -5.00
C GLU A 70 9.94 3.16 -3.78
N GLN A 71 9.43 3.54 -2.60
CA GLN A 71 10.23 3.55 -1.36
C GLN A 71 10.77 2.17 -0.98
N ARG A 72 10.10 1.10 -1.43
CA ARG A 72 10.51 -0.29 -1.19
C ARG A 72 11.38 -0.85 -2.31
N GLY A 73 11.77 -0.03 -3.29
CA GLY A 73 12.59 -0.44 -4.43
C GLY A 73 11.89 -1.42 -5.37
N MET A 74 10.56 -1.56 -5.27
CA MET A 74 9.77 -2.42 -6.14
C MET A 74 9.45 -1.67 -7.44
N ARG A 75 9.36 -2.40 -8.56
CA ARG A 75 9.08 -1.78 -9.86
C ARG A 75 7.58 -1.58 -10.04
N THR A 76 7.16 -0.37 -10.37
CA THR A 76 5.78 -0.01 -10.69
C THR A 76 5.43 -0.30 -12.16
N THR A 77 6.43 -0.59 -12.99
CA THR A 77 6.31 -0.97 -14.40
C THR A 77 6.70 -2.43 -14.59
N ASN A 78 5.72 -3.25 -14.99
CA ASN A 78 5.98 -4.52 -15.66
C ASN A 78 6.48 -4.16 -17.07
N VAL A 79 7.80 -4.11 -17.26
CA VAL A 79 8.44 -4.09 -18.58
C VAL A 79 8.91 -5.48 -18.94
#